data_AF-A0A484CJU5-F1
#
_entry.id   AF-A0A484CJU5-F1
#
_cell.length_a   1.000
_cell.length_b   1.000
_cell.length_c   1.000
_cell.angle_alpha   90.00
_cell.angle_beta   90.00
_cell.angle_gamma   90.00
#
_symmetry.space_group_name_H-M   'P 1'
#
loop_
_entity.id
_entity.type
_entity.pdbx_description
1 polymer ?
#
loop_
_entity_poly.entity_id
_entity_poly.type
_entity_poly.pdbx_seq_one_letter_code
_entity_poly.pdbx_strand_id
1 'polypeptide(L)'
;MSGYFIAWVSFGILSSLLLVVGAVECSEKETLLKPVSNTGTQITDCLMECTGMTYIKKLQLQDNHNIRLKDSTEGDLGEYCWSTELKCTIGESFQHAYVVLPVDVSADGHEQLEVKTTVPTATILLAHNSPSIIADNCGLRYDVTPHFSTEKAGASFCVQVVAQEDVLGDKVLKCPPFLVTFWQRKPNQSNQEGGR
;
A
#
# COMPACT_ATOMS: atom_id res chain seq x y z
N MET A 1 -35.75 39.03 35.97
CA MET A 1 -34.72 39.08 34.90
C MET A 1 -33.55 38.25 35.41
N SER A 2 -33.43 37.00 34.96
CA SER A 2 -32.59 36.58 33.82
C SER A 2 -31.10 36.73 34.19
N GLY A 3 -30.24 35.73 34.22
CA GLY A 3 -30.28 34.33 33.82
C GLY A 3 -28.84 33.79 33.93
N TYR A 4 -28.69 32.46 33.95
CA TYR A 4 -27.50 31.71 33.52
C TYR A 4 -26.11 32.12 34.07
N PHE A 5 -25.62 31.38 35.05
CA PHE A 5 -24.19 31.04 35.13
C PHE A 5 -24.06 29.53 35.35
N ILE A 6 -24.33 28.79 34.27
CA ILE A 6 -24.08 27.35 34.16
C ILE A 6 -22.68 27.16 33.56
N ALA A 7 -21.94 26.24 34.17
CA ALA A 7 -20.84 25.44 33.60
C ALA A 7 -19.48 26.10 33.34
N TRP A 8 -18.82 26.58 34.40
CA TRP A 8 -17.34 26.60 34.40
C TRP A 8 -16.80 25.33 35.07
N VAL A 9 -15.74 24.77 34.47
CA VAL A 9 -15.01 23.54 34.83
C VAL A 9 -15.54 22.22 34.23
N SER A 10 -15.60 22.18 32.90
CA SER A 10 -15.24 20.98 32.16
C SER A 10 -14.23 21.33 31.05
N PHE A 11 -13.12 21.94 31.48
CA PHE A 11 -11.91 22.10 30.68
C PHE A 11 -10.85 21.15 31.24
N GLY A 12 -11.03 19.88 30.93
CA GLY A 12 -10.12 18.82 31.31
C GLY A 12 -10.54 17.57 30.55
N ILE A 13 -9.63 17.03 29.75
CA ILE A 13 -9.80 15.79 28.97
C ILE A 13 -10.55 15.99 27.64
N LEU A 14 -9.94 16.71 26.70
CA LEU A 14 -10.20 16.52 25.26
C LEU A 14 -8.94 16.88 24.43
N SER A 15 -7.76 16.50 24.95
CA SER A 15 -6.46 16.77 24.32
C SER A 15 -5.62 15.50 24.13
N SER A 16 -6.26 14.37 23.86
CA SER A 16 -5.51 13.16 23.50
C SER A 16 -6.35 12.34 22.54
N LEU A 17 -5.71 11.80 21.50
CA LEU A 17 -6.29 11.03 20.39
C LEU A 17 -6.56 11.80 19.10
N LEU A 18 -5.70 12.76 18.74
CA LEU A 18 -5.24 12.78 17.35
C LEU A 18 -3.94 11.98 17.33
N LEU A 19 -4.06 10.67 17.10
CA LEU A 19 -2.97 9.89 16.55
C LEU A 19 -2.67 10.48 15.17
N VAL A 20 -1.82 11.50 15.14
CA VAL A 20 -1.14 11.88 13.91
C VAL A 20 -0.27 10.68 13.58
N VAL A 21 -0.82 9.78 12.77
CA VAL A 21 -0.03 8.81 12.01
C VAL A 21 0.85 9.68 11.13
N GLY A 22 2.05 9.99 11.60
CA GLY A 22 3.01 10.79 10.87
C GLY A 22 3.31 10.06 9.57
N ALA A 23 3.03 10.71 8.43
CA ALA A 23 3.47 10.19 7.15
C ALA A 23 5.00 10.01 7.22
N VAL A 24 5.49 8.81 6.91
CA VAL A 24 6.92 8.50 6.91
C VAL A 24 7.58 9.41 5.87
N GLU A 25 8.39 10.35 6.34
CA GLU A 25 9.10 11.33 5.52
C GLU A 25 10.53 10.84 5.24
N CYS A 26 10.91 10.88 3.97
CA CYS A 26 12.21 10.41 3.55
C CYS A 26 13.27 11.50 3.71
N SER A 27 14.04 11.40 4.79
CA SER A 27 15.14 12.30 5.13
C SER A 27 16.53 11.73 4.84
N GLU A 28 16.64 10.46 4.41
CA GLU A 28 17.93 9.78 4.34
C GLU A 28 18.62 9.91 2.97
N LYS A 29 19.94 10.16 3.03
CA LYS A 29 20.82 10.34 1.87
C LYS A 29 21.39 8.98 1.49
N GLU A 30 20.60 8.12 0.83
CA GLU A 30 21.14 6.84 0.35
C GLU A 30 22.20 7.08 -0.73
N THR A 31 23.31 6.38 -0.53
CA THR A 31 24.49 6.39 -1.36
C THR A 31 24.16 5.87 -2.75
N LEU A 32 24.74 6.53 -3.75
CA LEU A 32 24.73 6.20 -5.17
C LEU A 32 24.67 4.69 -5.45
N LEU A 33 23.59 4.31 -6.14
CA LEU A 33 23.52 3.22 -7.12
C LEU A 33 24.34 1.98 -6.76
N LYS A 34 23.81 1.10 -5.92
CA LYS A 34 24.12 -0.33 -6.07
C LYS A 34 23.34 -0.84 -7.29
N PRO A 35 24.01 -1.41 -8.31
CA PRO A 35 23.31 -2.02 -9.43
C PRO A 35 22.31 -3.05 -8.90
N VAL A 36 21.11 -3.01 -9.47
CA VAL A 36 20.07 -4.02 -9.27
C VAL A 36 20.73 -5.40 -9.32
N SER A 37 20.67 -6.15 -8.21
CA SER A 37 21.07 -7.55 -8.26
C SER A 37 20.14 -8.23 -9.24
N ASN A 38 20.71 -8.69 -10.34
CA ASN A 38 20.03 -9.23 -11.50
C ASN A 38 19.50 -10.66 -11.24
N THR A 39 18.90 -10.89 -10.08
CA THR A 39 17.93 -11.97 -9.90
C THR A 39 16.60 -11.40 -10.34
N GLY A 40 16.44 -11.30 -11.66
CA GLY A 40 15.21 -10.82 -12.29
C GLY A 40 14.07 -11.76 -11.94
N THR A 41 13.31 -11.43 -10.91
CA THR A 41 11.89 -11.78 -10.88
C THR A 41 11.32 -11.19 -12.16
N GLN A 42 10.97 -12.06 -13.11
CA GLN A 42 10.29 -11.63 -14.33
C GLN A 42 9.04 -10.88 -13.90
N ILE A 43 8.94 -9.61 -14.32
CA ILE A 43 7.77 -8.79 -14.03
C ILE A 43 6.57 -9.51 -14.61
N THR A 44 5.54 -9.74 -13.79
CA THR A 44 4.36 -10.48 -14.24
C THR A 44 3.57 -9.68 -15.29
N ASP A 45 2.92 -10.37 -16.22
CA ASP A 45 2.07 -9.73 -17.23
C ASP A 45 0.95 -8.90 -16.57
N CYS A 46 0.36 -9.41 -15.47
CA CYS A 46 -0.64 -8.67 -14.71
C CYS A 46 -0.08 -7.36 -14.12
N LEU A 47 1.15 -7.36 -13.61
CA LEU A 47 1.77 -6.14 -13.09
C LEU A 47 2.01 -5.13 -14.21
N MET A 48 2.49 -5.58 -15.37
CA MET A 48 2.72 -4.70 -16.52
C MET A 48 1.42 -4.09 -17.06
N GLU A 49 0.38 -4.90 -17.23
CA GLU A 49 -0.93 -4.43 -17.67
C GLU A 49 -1.54 -3.44 -16.67
N CYS A 50 -1.54 -3.81 -15.38
CA CYS A 50 -2.06 -2.93 -14.33
C CYS A 50 -1.27 -1.62 -14.25
N THR A 51 0.06 -1.67 -14.44
CA THR A 51 0.90 -0.47 -14.52
C THR A 51 0.41 0.44 -15.64
N GLY A 52 0.30 -0.07 -16.87
CA GLY A 52 -0.16 0.73 -18.01
C GLY A 52 -1.52 1.39 -17.76
N MET A 53 -2.50 0.62 -17.29
CA MET A 53 -3.85 1.12 -17.02
C MET A 53 -3.90 2.12 -15.86
N THR A 54 -3.16 1.86 -14.79
CA THR A 54 -3.07 2.76 -13.63
C THR A 54 -2.42 4.08 -14.03
N TYR A 55 -1.38 4.07 -14.86
CA TYR A 55 -0.76 5.31 -15.36
C TYR A 55 -1.68 6.09 -16.30
N ILE A 56 -2.47 5.42 -17.15
CA ILE A 56 -3.51 6.09 -17.95
C ILE A 56 -4.55 6.76 -17.03
N LYS A 57 -5.06 6.04 -16.03
CA LYS A 57 -6.04 6.57 -15.06
C LYS A 57 -5.47 7.74 -14.25
N LYS A 58 -4.20 7.65 -13.83
CA LYS A 58 -3.47 8.74 -13.18
C LYS A 58 -3.48 10.02 -14.03
N LEU A 59 -3.15 9.91 -15.32
CA LEU A 59 -3.16 11.06 -16.24
C LEU A 59 -4.56 11.66 -16.41
N GLN A 60 -5.59 10.81 -16.52
CA GLN A 60 -6.99 11.25 -16.63
C GLN A 60 -7.47 11.99 -15.39
N LEU A 61 -7.07 11.52 -14.21
CA LEU A 61 -7.44 12.13 -12.93
C LEU A 61 -6.54 13.29 -12.52
N GLN A 62 -5.51 13.62 -13.33
CA GLN A 62 -4.47 14.60 -13.01
C GLN A 62 -3.81 14.34 -11.65
N ASP A 63 -3.70 13.07 -11.28
CA ASP A 63 -3.14 12.68 -10.00
C ASP A 63 -1.61 12.85 -10.03
N ASN A 64 -1.07 13.42 -8.95
CA ASN A 64 0.34 13.80 -8.85
C ASN A 64 1.15 12.84 -7.96
N HIS A 65 0.56 11.75 -7.47
CA HIS A 65 1.27 10.78 -6.64
C HIS A 65 2.26 9.98 -7.49
N ASN A 66 3.44 9.70 -6.95
CA ASN A 66 4.33 8.69 -7.52
C ASN A 66 3.82 7.31 -7.11
N ILE A 67 3.54 6.48 -8.11
CA ILE A 67 2.97 5.15 -7.93
C ILE A 67 4.08 4.14 -8.21
N ARG A 68 4.30 3.20 -7.29
CA ARG A 68 5.26 2.10 -7.47
C ARG A 68 4.54 0.78 -7.32
N LEU A 69 4.75 -0.12 -8.28
CA LEU A 69 4.22 -1.48 -8.27
C LEU A 69 5.38 -2.46 -8.07
N LYS A 70 5.17 -3.51 -7.28
CA LYS A 70 6.20 -4.49 -6.95
C LYS A 70 5.59 -5.89 -6.84
N ASP A 71 6.11 -6.85 -7.60
CA ASP A 71 5.74 -8.26 -7.46
C ASP A 71 6.05 -8.79 -6.05
N SER A 72 5.30 -9.80 -5.63
CA SER A 72 5.59 -10.56 -4.41
C SER A 72 6.82 -11.45 -4.59
N THR A 73 7.45 -11.78 -3.47
CA THR A 73 8.35 -12.92 -3.37
C THR A 73 7.62 -14.06 -2.69
N GLU A 74 7.86 -15.29 -3.13
CA GLU A 74 7.29 -16.48 -2.49
C GLU A 74 7.83 -16.61 -1.05
N GLY A 75 6.91 -16.78 -0.09
CA GLY A 75 7.19 -17.04 1.33
C GLY A 75 7.02 -18.51 1.68
N ASP A 76 6.61 -18.80 2.91
CA ASP A 76 6.27 -20.18 3.30
C ASP A 76 4.92 -20.60 2.69
N LEU A 77 4.75 -21.88 2.33
CA LEU A 77 3.48 -22.53 1.93
C LEU A 77 2.36 -21.61 1.37
N GLY A 78 2.56 -21.05 0.17
CA GLY A 78 1.54 -20.25 -0.52
C GLY A 78 1.45 -18.79 -0.05
N GLU A 79 2.46 -18.31 0.67
CA GLU A 79 2.57 -16.90 1.04
C GLU A 79 3.18 -16.04 -0.08
N TYR A 80 2.68 -14.82 -0.15
CA TYR A 80 3.19 -13.75 -0.98
C TYR A 80 3.72 -12.63 -0.09
N CYS A 81 5.01 -12.37 -0.18
CA CYS A 81 5.72 -11.51 0.75
C CYS A 81 6.32 -10.27 0.07
N TRP A 82 6.44 -9.20 0.85
CA TRP A 82 7.19 -8.00 0.51
C TRP A 82 8.01 -7.56 1.72
N SER A 83 9.18 -6.97 1.46
CA SER A 83 9.89 -6.22 2.50
C SER A 83 9.10 -4.97 2.87
N THR A 84 9.01 -4.70 4.17
CA THR A 84 8.43 -3.47 4.73
C THR A 84 9.36 -2.27 4.61
N GLU A 85 10.64 -2.50 4.31
CA GLU A 85 11.61 -1.45 3.98
C GLU A 85 11.30 -0.91 2.59
N LEU A 86 10.48 0.14 2.57
CA LEU A 86 10.12 0.82 1.34
C LEU A 86 11.28 1.72 0.89
N LYS A 87 11.86 1.40 -0.27
CA LYS A 87 12.75 2.32 -0.97
C LYS A 87 12.00 3.62 -1.24
N CYS A 88 12.57 4.73 -0.78
CA CYS A 88 11.96 6.03 -0.97
C CYS A 88 12.92 7.06 -1.56
N THR A 89 12.36 8.05 -2.26
CA THR A 89 13.15 9.14 -2.85
C THR A 89 13.07 10.36 -1.94
N ILE A 90 14.18 11.07 -1.80
CA ILE A 90 14.26 12.32 -1.03
C ILE A 90 13.18 13.29 -1.52
N GLY A 91 12.46 13.89 -0.57
CA GLY A 91 11.38 14.83 -0.85
C GLY A 91 10.03 14.17 -1.16
N GLU A 92 9.92 12.85 -1.03
CA GLU A 92 8.66 12.12 -1.03
C GLU A 92 8.22 11.74 0.38
N SER A 93 6.90 11.65 0.58
CA SER A 93 6.28 11.04 1.76
C SER A 93 5.41 9.86 1.35
N PHE A 94 5.54 8.75 2.07
CA PHE A 94 4.66 7.59 1.90
C PHE A 94 3.21 7.99 2.25
N GLN A 95 2.24 7.55 1.45
CA GLN A 95 0.82 7.85 1.67
C GLN A 95 0.01 6.57 1.90
N HIS A 96 0.05 5.64 0.95
CA HIS A 96 -0.77 4.44 0.97
C HIS A 96 -0.03 3.23 0.41
N ALA A 97 -0.37 2.05 0.91
CA ALA A 97 0.01 0.77 0.33
C ALA A 97 -1.21 -0.14 0.17
N TYR A 98 -1.29 -0.81 -0.98
CA TYR A 98 -2.33 -1.76 -1.30
C TYR A 98 -1.72 -3.06 -1.81
N VAL A 99 -2.20 -4.20 -1.32
CA VAL A 99 -2.05 -5.46 -2.03
C VAL A 99 -3.15 -5.56 -3.08
N VAL A 100 -2.77 -5.87 -4.31
CA VAL A 100 -3.70 -6.12 -5.41
C VAL A 100 -3.67 -7.60 -5.75
N LEU A 101 -4.86 -8.21 -5.77
CA LEU A 101 -5.11 -9.60 -6.16
C LEU A 101 -5.70 -9.63 -7.57
N PRO A 102 -4.91 -10.01 -8.59
CA PRO A 102 -5.40 -10.15 -9.96
C PRO A 102 -6.31 -11.38 -10.07
N VAL A 103 -7.61 -11.15 -10.00
CA VAL A 103 -8.64 -12.20 -10.12
C VAL A 103 -9.38 -12.05 -11.45
N ASP A 104 -9.92 -13.16 -11.95
CA ASP A 104 -10.94 -13.07 -12.99
C ASP A 104 -12.28 -12.69 -12.38
N VAL A 105 -12.65 -11.42 -12.50
CA VAL A 105 -13.98 -10.92 -12.06
C VAL A 105 -15.14 -11.57 -12.82
N SER A 106 -14.89 -12.25 -13.94
CA SER A 106 -15.90 -13.04 -14.66
C SER A 106 -16.04 -14.48 -14.18
N ALA A 107 -15.15 -14.94 -13.29
CA ALA A 107 -15.24 -16.27 -12.68
C ALA A 107 -16.05 -16.21 -11.37
N ASP A 108 -16.98 -17.16 -11.20
CA ASP A 108 -17.95 -17.27 -10.09
C ASP A 108 -17.33 -17.56 -8.69
N GLY A 109 -16.00 -17.45 -8.54
CA GLY A 109 -15.27 -17.81 -7.31
C GLY A 109 -14.64 -16.65 -6.55
N HIS A 110 -14.69 -15.41 -7.06
CA HIS A 110 -13.98 -14.29 -6.43
C HIS A 110 -14.60 -13.84 -5.09
N GLU A 111 -15.90 -14.05 -4.88
CA GLU A 111 -16.57 -13.76 -3.60
C GLU A 111 -16.17 -14.72 -2.46
N GLN A 112 -15.46 -15.81 -2.79
CA GLN A 112 -15.07 -16.86 -1.84
C GLN A 112 -13.59 -16.75 -1.42
N LEU A 113 -12.87 -15.71 -1.85
CA LEU A 113 -11.47 -15.51 -1.52
C LEU A 113 -11.32 -14.72 -0.23
N GLU A 114 -10.61 -15.30 0.72
CA GLU A 114 -10.19 -14.63 1.95
C GLU A 114 -8.68 -14.37 1.88
N VAL A 115 -8.28 -13.14 2.20
CA VAL A 115 -6.88 -12.74 2.26
C VAL A 115 -6.50 -12.52 3.71
N LYS A 116 -5.45 -13.21 4.16
CA LYS A 116 -4.95 -13.11 5.52
C LYS A 116 -3.54 -12.57 5.48
N THR A 117 -3.21 -11.64 6.36
CA THR A 117 -1.81 -11.42 6.72
C THR A 117 -1.31 -12.64 7.50
N THR A 118 -0.07 -13.02 7.30
CA THR A 118 0.59 -14.08 8.08
C THR A 118 1.76 -13.51 8.88
N VAL A 119 2.41 -12.47 8.36
CA VAL A 119 3.49 -11.72 9.01
C VAL A 119 3.19 -10.22 8.90
N PRO A 120 3.40 -9.40 9.97
CA PRO A 120 3.93 -9.77 11.29
C PRO A 120 2.89 -10.35 12.26
N THR A 121 1.60 -10.12 12.00
CA THR A 121 0.49 -10.62 12.83
C THR A 121 -0.58 -11.18 11.91
N ALA A 122 -1.15 -12.33 12.25
CA ALA A 122 -2.21 -12.94 11.46
C ALA A 122 -3.54 -12.20 11.62
N THR A 123 -4.12 -11.70 10.52
CA THR A 123 -5.38 -10.95 10.50
C THR A 123 -6.01 -11.01 9.11
N ILE A 124 -7.33 -11.06 9.05
CA ILE A 124 -8.07 -11.04 7.77
C ILE A 124 -8.08 -9.61 7.21
N LEU A 125 -7.71 -9.47 5.94
CA LEU A 125 -7.79 -8.22 5.20
C LEU A 125 -9.15 -8.08 4.53
N LEU A 126 -9.72 -6.88 4.61
CA LEU A 126 -10.98 -6.54 3.95
C LEU A 126 -10.72 -5.88 2.60
N ALA A 127 -11.51 -6.28 1.60
CA ALA A 127 -11.44 -5.68 0.28
C ALA A 127 -11.78 -4.18 0.35
N HIS A 128 -10.93 -3.37 -0.27
CA HIS A 128 -10.99 -1.93 -0.30
C HIS A 128 -11.72 -1.46 -1.57
N ASN A 129 -12.99 -1.08 -1.38
CA ASN A 129 -13.90 -0.70 -2.46
C ASN A 129 -13.97 0.80 -2.74
N SER A 130 -13.15 1.62 -2.07
CA SER A 130 -13.17 3.06 -2.30
C SER A 130 -12.54 3.43 -3.66
N PRO A 131 -12.91 4.58 -4.25
CA PRO A 131 -12.28 5.06 -5.48
C PRO A 131 -10.76 5.18 -5.31
N SER A 132 -10.02 4.61 -6.26
CA SER A 132 -8.55 4.65 -6.26
C SER A 132 -8.04 4.95 -7.67
N ILE A 133 -6.79 5.42 -7.75
CA ILE A 133 -6.07 5.62 -9.01
C ILE A 133 -5.62 4.28 -9.61
N ILE A 134 -5.54 3.21 -8.80
CA ILE A 134 -5.37 1.85 -9.30
C ILE A 134 -6.53 1.55 -10.26
N ALA A 135 -6.23 1.08 -11.47
CA ALA A 135 -7.26 0.76 -12.45
C ALA A 135 -8.14 -0.40 -11.94
N ASP A 136 -9.45 -0.29 -12.15
CA ASP A 136 -10.41 -1.19 -11.50
C ASP A 136 -10.36 -2.61 -12.08
N ASN A 137 -9.80 -2.78 -13.27
CA ASN A 137 -9.54 -4.08 -13.89
C ASN A 137 -8.25 -4.77 -13.39
N CYS A 138 -7.47 -4.12 -12.51
CA CYS A 138 -6.27 -4.75 -11.93
C CYS A 138 -6.61 -5.88 -10.95
N GLY A 139 -7.83 -5.90 -10.42
CA GLY A 139 -8.30 -6.90 -9.46
C GLY A 139 -8.72 -6.31 -8.11
N LEU A 140 -8.84 -7.19 -7.11
CA LEU A 140 -9.26 -6.82 -5.76
C LEU A 140 -8.13 -6.09 -5.04
N ARG A 141 -8.47 -5.09 -4.22
CA ARG A 141 -7.49 -4.26 -3.51
C ARG A 141 -7.66 -4.44 -2.02
N TYR A 142 -6.57 -4.49 -1.27
CA TYR A 142 -6.58 -4.61 0.19
C TYR A 142 -5.64 -3.54 0.75
N ASP A 143 -6.16 -2.64 1.58
CA ASP A 143 -5.36 -1.58 2.21
C ASP A 143 -4.46 -2.19 3.28
N VAL A 144 -3.15 -2.05 3.08
CA VAL A 144 -2.10 -2.55 3.97
C VAL A 144 -1.22 -1.42 4.50
N THR A 145 -1.62 -0.17 4.28
CA THR A 145 -0.90 1.04 4.70
C THR A 145 -0.37 0.96 6.15
N PRO A 146 -1.16 0.52 7.15
CA PRO A 146 -0.69 0.45 8.53
C PRO A 146 0.55 -0.45 8.74
N HIS A 147 0.74 -1.46 7.88
CA HIS A 147 1.87 -2.39 7.96
C HIS A 147 3.18 -1.80 7.41
N PHE A 148 3.12 -0.67 6.71
CA PHE A 148 4.28 0.01 6.12
C PHE A 148 4.54 1.41 6.71
N SER A 149 3.58 1.97 7.46
CA SER A 149 3.70 3.30 8.07
C SER A 149 4.30 3.32 9.48
N THR A 150 4.56 2.17 10.11
CA THR A 150 4.98 2.11 11.52
C THR A 150 6.46 1.77 11.66
N GLU A 151 7.18 2.42 12.58
CA GLU A 151 8.57 2.10 12.92
C GLU A 151 8.76 0.67 13.47
N LYS A 152 7.66 0.00 13.82
CA LYS A 152 7.63 -1.40 14.29
C LYS A 152 7.18 -2.39 13.21
N ALA A 153 7.10 -1.97 11.96
CA ALA A 153 6.88 -2.90 10.87
C ALA A 153 8.02 -3.93 10.91
N GLY A 154 7.69 -5.21 11.13
CA GLY A 154 8.68 -6.29 11.03
C GLY A 154 9.33 -6.28 9.64
N ALA A 155 10.47 -6.94 9.44
CA ALA A 155 11.23 -6.84 8.18
C ALA A 155 10.47 -7.25 6.90
N SER A 156 9.42 -8.06 7.05
CA SER A 156 8.55 -8.53 5.97
C SER A 156 7.07 -8.38 6.33
N PHE A 157 6.27 -8.24 5.28
CA PHE A 157 4.83 -8.29 5.29
C PHE A 157 4.41 -9.39 4.31
N CYS A 158 3.65 -10.37 4.79
CA CYS A 158 3.27 -11.53 4.00
C CYS A 158 1.75 -11.73 4.07
N VAL A 159 1.18 -12.17 2.95
CA VAL A 159 -0.23 -12.53 2.86
C VAL A 159 -0.38 -13.93 2.30
N GLN A 160 -1.45 -14.59 2.71
CA GLN A 160 -1.90 -15.85 2.15
C GLN A 160 -3.31 -15.68 1.58
N VAL A 161 -3.56 -16.26 0.42
CA VAL A 161 -4.86 -16.25 -0.24
C VAL A 161 -5.49 -17.63 -0.10
N VAL A 162 -6.64 -17.69 0.59
CA VAL A 162 -7.35 -18.95 0.84
C VAL A 162 -8.75 -18.89 0.23
N ALA A 163 -9.20 -20.00 -0.36
CA ALA A 163 -10.60 -20.17 -0.74
C ALA A 163 -11.41 -20.67 0.46
N GLN A 164 -12.72 -20.35 0.49
CA GLN A 164 -13.63 -20.68 1.60
C GLN A 164 -13.72 -22.19 1.95
N GLU A 165 -13.22 -23.09 1.09
CA GLU A 165 -13.10 -24.54 1.34
C GLU A 165 -11.70 -24.99 1.84
N ASP A 166 -10.88 -24.08 2.38
CA ASP A 166 -9.50 -24.34 2.86
C ASP A 166 -8.54 -24.89 1.77
N VAL A 167 -8.88 -24.71 0.49
CA VAL A 167 -7.96 -24.96 -0.63
C VAL A 167 -7.18 -23.67 -0.92
N LEU A 168 -5.88 -23.80 -1.23
CA LEU A 168 -5.04 -22.68 -1.67
C LEU A 168 -5.74 -21.91 -2.81
N GLY A 169 -5.98 -20.61 -2.58
CA GLY A 169 -6.70 -19.73 -3.50
C GLY A 169 -5.94 -19.45 -4.80
N ASP A 170 -4.69 -19.90 -4.89
CA ASP A 170 -3.77 -19.73 -6.02
C ASP A 170 -4.37 -20.18 -7.36
N LYS A 171 -5.33 -21.12 -7.35
CA LYS A 171 -6.03 -21.59 -8.56
C LYS A 171 -6.98 -20.55 -9.17
N VAL A 172 -7.38 -19.53 -8.42
CA VAL A 172 -8.33 -18.49 -8.83
C VAL A 172 -7.60 -17.21 -9.28
N LEU A 173 -6.31 -17.08 -8.92
CA LEU A 173 -5.48 -15.93 -9.28
C LEU A 173 -4.97 -16.06 -10.72
N LYS A 174 -5.01 -14.95 -11.47
CA LYS A 174 -4.39 -14.86 -12.81
C LYS A 174 -2.86 -14.81 -12.71
N CYS A 175 -2.38 -14.12 -11.68
CA CYS A 175 -0.97 -13.92 -11.37
C CYS A 175 -0.79 -13.84 -9.85
N PRO A 176 0.45 -14.01 -9.34
CA PRO A 176 0.77 -13.67 -7.97
C PRO A 176 0.31 -12.26 -7.60
N PRO A 177 -0.17 -12.02 -6.37
CA PRO A 177 -0.47 -10.69 -5.87
C PRO A 177 0.75 -9.77 -5.96
N PHE A 178 0.50 -8.47 -6.12
CA PHE A 178 1.54 -7.44 -6.13
C PHE A 178 1.18 -6.28 -5.21
N LEU A 179 2.21 -5.58 -4.75
CA LEU A 179 2.11 -4.40 -3.89
C LEU A 179 2.09 -3.14 -4.74
N VAL A 180 1.16 -2.23 -4.46
CA VAL A 180 1.11 -0.88 -5.02
C VAL A 180 1.30 0.12 -3.89
N THR A 181 2.26 1.04 -4.04
CA THR A 181 2.53 2.10 -3.06
C THR A 181 2.39 3.49 -3.69
N PHE A 182 1.84 4.42 -2.91
CA PHE A 182 1.60 5.80 -3.28
C PHE A 182 2.50 6.74 -2.48
N TRP A 183 3.10 7.69 -3.18
CA TRP A 183 4.07 8.61 -2.63
C TRP A 183 3.71 10.03 -3.06
N GLN A 184 3.67 10.95 -2.11
CA GLN A 184 3.45 12.37 -2.41
C GLN A 184 4.79 13.08 -2.47
N ARG A 185 5.08 13.76 -3.58
CA ARG A 185 6.25 14.66 -3.64
C ARG A 185 5.91 15.97 -2.95
N LYS A 186 6.80 16.45 -2.08
CA LYS A 186 6.70 17.79 -1.50
C LYS A 186 6.99 18.84 -2.58
N PRO A 187 6.06 19.78 -2.86
CA PRO A 187 6.38 20.94 -3.67
C PRO A 187 7.34 21.80 -2.85
N ASN A 188 8.64 21.83 -3.21
CA ASN A 188 9.63 22.91 -2.96
C ASN A 188 11.12 22.50 -3.01
N GLN A 189 11.51 21.25 -3.30
CA GLN A 189 12.94 20.88 -3.38
C GLN A 189 13.61 21.09 -4.75
N SER A 190 12.90 21.56 -5.78
CA SER A 190 13.48 21.74 -7.12
C SER A 190 14.28 23.04 -7.33
N ASN A 191 14.44 23.91 -6.32
CA ASN A 191 15.02 25.24 -6.49
C ASN A 191 16.29 25.54 -5.66
N GLN A 192 17.03 24.53 -5.18
CA GLN A 192 18.29 24.79 -4.45
C GLN A 192 19.57 24.27 -5.11
N GLU A 193 19.51 23.59 -6.25
CA GLU A 193 20.72 23.24 -7.02
C GLU A 193 20.77 24.04 -8.33
N GLY A 194 21.10 25.33 -8.20
CA GLY A 194 21.21 26.24 -9.35
C GLY A 194 21.74 27.60 -8.93
N GLY A 195 22.80 27.62 -8.11
CA GLY A 195 23.42 28.86 -7.63
C GLY A 195 24.88 28.64 -7.27
N ARG A 196 25.73 28.58 -8.29
CA ARG A 196 27.15 28.96 -8.20
C ARG A 196 27.51 29.78 -9.43
#